data_AF-A0A537T5M9-F1
#
_entry.id   AF-A0A537T5M9-F1
#
_cell.length_a   1.000
_cell.length_b   1.000
_cell.length_c   1.000
_cell.angle_alpha   90.00
_cell.angle_beta   90.00
_cell.angle_gamma   90.00
#
_symmetry.space_group_name_H-M   'P 1'
#
loop_
_entity.id
_entity.type
_entity.pdbx_description
1 polymer ?
#
loop_
_entity_poly.entity_id
_entity_poly.type
_entity_poly.pdbx_seq_one_letter_code
_entity_poly.pdbx_strand_id
1 'polypeptide(L)'
;PATDEEIRTSCLQFVSKLNGFARPSKPNQLAFRRAVEQVEQAARQLLNFLVTNASARSREAEAAKARARAANRFGVSERRRRA
;
A
#
# COMPACT_ATOMS: atom_id res chain seq x y z
N PRO A 1 -8.89 -3.29 5.94
CA PRO A 1 -7.90 -2.31 6.48
C PRO A 1 -6.50 -2.62 5.93
N ALA A 2 -5.55 -1.69 6.01
CA ALA A 2 -4.14 -2.01 5.73
C ALA A 2 -3.60 -2.98 6.78
N THR A 3 -2.71 -3.88 6.38
CA THR A 3 -2.01 -4.78 7.32
C THR A 3 -0.85 -4.04 7.98
N ASP A 4 -0.38 -4.55 9.12
CA ASP A 4 0.77 -4.00 9.85
C ASP A 4 2.03 -3.89 8.98
N GLU A 5 2.29 -4.90 8.16
CA GLU A 5 3.43 -4.92 7.27
C GLU A 5 3.34 -3.83 6.19
N GLU A 6 2.14 -3.57 5.68
CA GLU A 6 1.89 -2.52 4.70
C GLU A 6 2.02 -1.12 5.31
N ILE A 7 1.56 -0.94 6.54
CA ILE A 7 1.75 0.30 7.29
C ILE A 7 3.25 0.55 7.44
N ARG A 8 3.99 -0.44 7.95
CA ARG A 8 5.44 -0.32 8.16
C ARG A 8 6.19 -0.03 6.86
N THR A 9 5.87 -0.73 5.79
CA THR A 9 6.46 -0.52 4.47
C THR A 9 6.17 0.89 3.94
N SER A 10 4.94 1.38 4.11
CA SER A 10 4.54 2.73 3.71
C SER A 10 5.28 3.80 4.52
N CYS A 11 5.44 3.60 5.84
CA CYS A 11 6.18 4.52 6.71
C CYS A 11 7.66 4.58 6.32
N LEU A 12 8.29 3.43 6.04
CA LEU A 12 9.66 3.38 5.53
C LEU A 12 9.81 4.17 4.22
N GLN A 13 8.91 3.97 3.27
CA GLN A 13 8.92 4.69 1.99
C GLN A 13 8.75 6.20 2.19
N PHE A 14 7.84 6.62 3.08
CA PHE A 14 7.61 8.03 3.40
C PHE A 14 8.85 8.71 3.97
N VAL A 15 9.45 8.12 5.01
CA VAL A 15 10.65 8.69 5.67
C VAL A 15 11.85 8.72 4.72
N SER A 16 12.03 7.69 3.87
CA SER A 16 13.08 7.68 2.85
C SER A 16 12.90 8.80 1.81
N LYS A 17 11.65 9.06 1.38
CA LYS A 17 11.36 10.15 0.43
C LYS A 17 11.64 11.53 1.02
N LEU A 18 11.31 11.76 2.29
CA LEU A 18 11.56 13.04 2.95
C LEU A 18 13.06 13.36 3.09
N ASN A 19 13.85 12.35 3.48
CA ASN A 19 15.28 12.53 3.70
C ASN A 19 16.10 12.55 2.39
N GLY A 20 15.51 12.17 1.25
CA GLY A 20 16.19 12.13 -0.04
C GLY A 20 17.15 10.95 -0.21
N PHE A 21 17.13 9.95 0.68
CA PHE A 21 17.94 8.74 0.57
C PHE A 21 17.17 7.49 1.01
N ALA A 22 17.38 6.40 0.29
CA ALA A 22 16.77 5.11 0.61
C ALA A 22 17.46 4.39 1.80
N ARG A 23 18.73 4.71 2.06
CA ARG A 23 19.54 4.06 3.10
C ARG A 23 20.21 5.12 3.98
N PRO A 24 19.86 5.22 5.28
CA PRO A 24 20.50 6.17 6.18
C PRO A 24 21.98 5.81 6.38
N SER A 25 22.83 6.84 6.48
CA SER A 25 24.22 6.69 6.94
C SER A 25 24.26 6.18 8.39
N LYS A 26 25.38 5.55 8.80
CA LYS A 26 25.53 4.99 10.16
C LYS A 26 25.11 5.96 11.28
N PRO A 27 25.52 7.24 11.28
CA PRO A 27 25.10 8.19 12.32
C PRO A 27 23.58 8.45 12.35
N ASN A 28 22.93 8.43 11.17
CA ASN A 28 21.53 8.80 11.03
C ASN A 28 20.57 7.62 11.25
N GLN A 29 21.07 6.39 11.43
CA GLN A 29 20.23 5.20 11.59
C GLN A 29 19.26 5.31 12.78
N LEU A 30 19.73 5.86 13.91
CA LEU A 30 18.89 6.01 15.10
C LEU A 30 17.75 7.00 14.84
N ALA A 31 18.06 8.15 14.25
CA ALA A 31 17.05 9.17 13.91
C ALA A 31 16.04 8.63 12.90
N PHE A 32 16.52 7.93 11.85
CA PHE A 32 15.68 7.32 10.84
C PHE A 32 14.71 6.30 11.44
N ARG A 33 15.21 5.38 12.28
CA ARG A 33 14.36 4.37 12.94
C ARG A 33 13.30 5.02 13.82
N ARG A 34 13.68 6.01 14.65
CA ARG A 34 12.72 6.73 15.50
C ARG A 34 11.64 7.44 14.70
N ALA A 35 12.00 8.05 13.57
CA ALA A 35 11.03 8.70 12.69
C ALA A 35 10.03 7.70 12.11
N VAL A 36 10.50 6.53 11.67
CA VAL A 36 9.62 5.46 11.15
C VAL A 36 8.66 4.97 12.23
N GLU A 37 9.15 4.71 13.45
CA GLU A 37 8.33 4.27 14.59
C GLU A 37 7.23 5.27 14.93
N GLN A 38 7.54 6.57 14.94
CA GLN A 38 6.57 7.63 15.23
C GLN A 38 5.48 7.73 14.15
N VAL A 39 5.88 7.67 12.87
CA VAL A 39 4.92 7.71 11.75
C VAL A 39 4.05 6.46 11.75
N GLU A 40 4.62 5.28 12.06
CA GLU A 40 3.87 4.04 12.20
C GLU A 40 2.82 4.13 13.30
N GLN A 41 3.19 4.66 14.47
CA GLN A 41 2.27 4.86 15.58
C GLN A 41 1.14 5.83 15.21
N ALA A 42 1.45 6.96 14.58
CA ALA A 42 0.45 7.92 14.11
C ALA A 42 -0.50 7.32 13.06
N ALA A 43 0.04 6.51 12.12
CA ALA A 43 -0.76 5.82 11.11
C ALA A 43 -1.71 4.80 11.74
N ARG A 44 -1.23 4.01 12.72
CA ARG A 44 -2.07 3.05 13.47
C ARG A 44 -3.18 3.77 14.23
N GLN A 45 -2.86 4.88 14.91
CA GLN A 45 -3.87 5.69 15.60
C GLN A 45 -4.93 6.21 14.64
N LEU A 46 -4.54 6.79 13.50
CA LEU A 46 -5.47 7.23 12.47
C LEU A 46 -6.40 6.11 12.04
N LEU A 47 -5.86 4.93 11.69
CA LEU A 47 -6.65 3.80 11.24
C LEU A 47 -7.62 3.28 12.31
N ASN A 48 -7.25 3.37 13.59
CA ASN A 48 -8.13 3.00 14.70
C ASN A 48 -9.27 4.00 14.90
N PHE A 49 -9.05 5.29 14.64
CA PHE A 49 -10.08 6.34 14.81
C PHE A 49 -10.97 6.53 13.59
N LEU A 50 -10.59 6.03 12.42
CA LEU A 50 -11.41 6.14 11.22
C LEU A 50 -12.68 5.29 11.36
N VAL A 51 -13.80 5.98 11.54
CA VAL A 51 -15.14 5.39 11.40
C VAL A 51 -15.48 5.33 9.92
N THR A 52 -15.63 4.12 9.39
CA THR A 52 -16.01 3.88 7.99
C THR A 52 -17.38 3.22 7.91
N ASN A 53 -18.34 3.89 7.27
CA ASN A 53 -19.64 3.32 6.92
C ASN A 53 -19.58 2.44 5.66
N ALA A 54 -18.44 2.41 4.97
CA ALA A 54 -18.24 1.56 3.81
C ALA A 54 -17.95 0.12 4.27
N SER A 55 -18.56 -0.85 3.60
CA SER A 55 -18.23 -2.26 3.80
C SER A 55 -16.74 -2.49 3.56
N ALA A 56 -16.14 -3.39 4.34
CA ALA A 56 -14.72 -3.68 4.24
C ALA A 56 -14.38 -4.15 2.82
N ARG A 57 -13.70 -3.30 2.04
CA ARG A 57 -13.26 -3.64 0.68
C ARG A 57 -12.14 -4.67 0.79
N SER A 58 -12.43 -5.93 0.47
CA SER A 58 -11.43 -6.99 0.41
C SER A 58 -10.51 -6.80 -0.80
N ARG A 59 -9.20 -6.88 -0.58
CA ARG A 59 -8.18 -6.78 -1.64
C ARG A 59 -8.31 -7.91 -2.64
N GLU A 60 -8.61 -9.12 -2.17
CA GLU A 60 -8.84 -10.29 -3.03
C GLU A 60 -10.06 -10.08 -3.93
N ALA A 61 -11.12 -9.50 -3.38
CA ALA A 61 -12.32 -9.16 -4.14
C ALA A 61 -12.04 -8.10 -5.21
N GLU A 62 -11.24 -7.08 -4.90
CA GLU A 62 -10.85 -6.06 -5.88
C GLU A 62 -9.88 -6.61 -6.94
N ALA A 63 -8.94 -7.49 -6.57
CA ALA A 63 -8.05 -8.18 -7.50
C ALA A 63 -8.82 -9.13 -8.42
N ALA A 64 -9.83 -9.84 -7.90
CA ALA A 64 -10.74 -10.66 -8.71
C ALA A 64 -11.54 -9.79 -9.69
N LYS A 65 -12.11 -8.66 -9.25
CA LYS A 65 -12.78 -7.70 -10.12
C LYS A 65 -11.84 -7.12 -11.18
N ALA A 66 -10.57 -6.87 -10.84
CA ALA A 66 -9.58 -6.38 -11.80
C ALA A 66 -9.25 -7.44 -12.86
N ARG A 67 -9.06 -8.71 -12.44
CA ARG A 67 -8.86 -9.85 -13.35
C ARG A 67 -10.06 -10.07 -14.28
N ALA A 68 -11.28 -10.00 -13.76
CA ALA A 68 -12.50 -10.11 -14.58
C ALA A 68 -12.61 -8.96 -15.59
N ARG A 69 -12.29 -7.73 -15.19
CA ARG A 69 -12.24 -6.57 -16.09
C ARG A 69 -11.18 -6.74 -17.20
N ALA A 70 -10.00 -7.25 -16.86
CA ALA A 70 -8.96 -7.55 -17.84
C ALA A 70 -9.38 -8.65 -18.82
N ALA A 71 -10.01 -9.73 -18.32
CA ALA A 71 -10.52 -10.81 -19.16
C ALA A 71 -11.58 -10.32 -20.16
N ASN A 72 -12.48 -9.42 -19.76
CA ASN A 72 -13.43 -8.80 -20.70
C ASN A 72 -12.75 -7.91 -21.74
N ARG A 73 -11.68 -7.19 -21.36
CA ARG A 73 -10.97 -6.28 -22.27
C ARG A 73 -10.12 -7.01 -23.30
N PHE A 74 -9.42 -8.08 -22.89
CA PHE A 74 -8.48 -8.82 -23.74
C PHE A 74 -9.07 -10.13 -24.32
N GLY A 75 -10.12 -10.68 -23.72
CA GLY A 75 -10.83 -11.86 -24.24
C GLY A 75 -11.75 -11.57 -25.42
N VAL A 76 -12.10 -10.29 -25.67
CA VAL A 76 -12.81 -9.86 -26.89
C VAL A 76 -11.84 -9.68 -28.06
N SER A 77 -10.57 -9.30 -27.82
CA SER A 77 -9.56 -9.17 -28.88
C SER A 77 -9.06 -10.51 -29.43
N GLU A 78 -8.99 -11.55 -28.60
CA GLU A 78 -8.64 -12.92 -29.06
C GLU A 78 -9.73 -13.53 -29.95
N ARG A 79 -11.01 -13.31 -29.63
CA ARG A 79 -12.14 -13.80 -30.45
C ARG A 79 -12.22 -13.16 -31.84
N ARG A 80 -11.64 -11.98 -32.04
CA ARG A 80 -11.60 -11.26 -33.33
C ARG A 80 -10.39 -11.61 -34.20
N ARG A 81 -9.39 -12.31 -33.67
CA ARG A 81 -8.16 -12.72 -34.38
C ARG A 81 -8.21 -14.14 -34.94
N ARG A 82 -9.22 -14.92 -34.56
CA ARG A 82 -9.44 -16.32 -34.98
C ARG A 82 -10.67 -16.49 -35.90
N ALA A 83 -11.27 -15.40 -36.35
CA ALA A 83 -12.30 -15.35 -37.39
C ALA A 83 -11.69 -14.66 -38.62
#